data_AF-A0AAW2MYU2-F1
#
_entry.id   AF-A0AAW2MYU2-F1
#
_cell.length_a   1.000
_cell.length_b   1.000
_cell.length_c   1.000
_cell.angle_alpha   90.00
_cell.angle_beta   90.00
_cell.angle_gamma   90.00
#
_symmetry.space_group_name_H-M   'P 1'
#
loop_
_entity.id
_entity.type
_entity.pdbx_description
1 polymer ?
#
loop_
_entity_poly.entity_id
_entity_poly.type
_entity_poly.pdbx_seq_one_letter_code
_entity_poly.pdbx_strand_id
1 'polypeptide(L)'
;MDKHIELSYCKYEGFKVLAYNYLELEAHPLFQSVAELIKEVDITPADVAENLMPKSAKEGPEECLLNLIHTLEEAKSRQITKCTQELKDKEPNHDTAAPQQKPEI
;
A
#
# COMPACT_ATOMS: atom_id res chain seq x y z
N MET A 1 -24.95 13.86 -4.23
CA MET A 1 -24.27 13.71 -2.93
C MET A 1 -23.32 12.54 -3.08
N ASP A 2 -22.09 12.78 -3.51
CA ASP A 2 -21.03 11.78 -3.48
C ASP A 2 -20.54 11.71 -2.03
N LYS A 3 -21.03 10.70 -1.30
CA LYS A 3 -20.48 10.38 0.01
C LYS A 3 -19.14 9.72 -0.25
N HIS A 4 -18.08 10.52 -0.29
CA HIS A 4 -16.71 10.03 -0.19
C HIS A 4 -16.57 9.40 1.20
N ILE A 5 -16.98 8.14 1.33
CA ILE A 5 -16.67 7.33 2.50
C ILE A 5 -15.19 7.01 2.35
N GLU A 6 -14.38 7.68 3.15
CA GLU A 6 -12.98 7.34 3.29
C GLU A 6 -12.93 5.95 3.94
N LEU A 7 -12.83 4.92 3.11
CA LEU A 7 -12.77 3.54 3.57
C LEU A 7 -11.43 3.36 4.29
N SER A 8 -11.50 3.27 5.61
CA SER A 8 -10.35 2.95 6.45
C SER A 8 -9.63 1.71 5.92
N TYR A 9 -8.29 1.78 5.87
CA TYR A 9 -7.44 0.70 5.39
C TYR A 9 -7.62 -0.59 6.18
N CYS A 10 -7.50 -1.72 5.49
CA CYS A 10 -7.55 -3.04 6.08
C CYS A 10 -6.33 -3.23 6.98
N LYS A 11 -6.58 -3.71 8.20
CA LYS A 11 -5.55 -4.11 9.16
C LYS A 11 -5.67 -5.60 9.42
N TYR A 12 -4.68 -6.18 10.08
CA TYR A 12 -4.60 -7.63 10.30
C TYR A 12 -5.87 -8.23 10.91
N GLU A 13 -6.50 -7.55 11.87
CA GLU A 13 -7.77 -7.99 12.46
C GLU A 13 -8.91 -8.05 11.43
N GLY A 14 -9.00 -7.06 10.52
CA GLY A 14 -9.95 -7.07 9.42
C GLY A 14 -9.67 -8.19 8.43
N PHE A 15 -8.39 -8.43 8.10
CA PHE A 15 -7.98 -9.56 7.27
C PHE A 15 -8.43 -10.90 7.88
N LYS A 16 -8.24 -11.14 9.17
CA LYS A 16 -8.66 -12.42 9.82
C LYS A 16 -10.16 -12.66 9.68
N VAL A 17 -10.98 -11.62 9.85
CA VAL A 17 -12.43 -11.72 9.66
C VAL A 17 -12.75 -12.09 8.21
N LEU A 18 -12.08 -11.48 7.23
CA LEU A 18 -12.29 -11.80 5.82
C LEU A 18 -11.79 -13.22 5.48
N ALA A 19 -10.65 -13.64 6.01
CA ALA A 19 -10.10 -14.98 5.78
C ALA A 19 -11.04 -16.07 6.31
N TYR A 20 -11.64 -15.86 7.49
CA TYR A 20 -12.68 -16.75 8.00
C TYR A 20 -13.93 -16.72 7.12
N ASN A 21 -14.41 -15.54 6.72
CA ASN A 21 -15.66 -15.41 5.96
C ASN A 21 -15.59 -16.01 4.55
N TYR A 22 -14.44 -15.93 3.87
CA TYR A 22 -14.30 -16.38 2.48
C TYR A 22 -13.66 -17.76 2.35
N LEU A 23 -12.75 -18.12 3.26
CA LEU A 23 -11.94 -19.34 3.17
C LEU A 23 -12.15 -20.29 4.35
N GLU A 24 -12.99 -19.92 5.34
CA GLU A 24 -13.22 -20.68 6.58
C GLU A 24 -11.92 -20.97 7.36
N LEU A 25 -10.94 -20.06 7.26
CA LEU A 25 -9.64 -20.19 7.91
C LEU A 25 -9.55 -19.34 9.17
N GLU A 26 -9.29 -19.98 10.30
CA GLU A 26 -8.92 -19.30 11.56
C GLU A 26 -7.41 -19.06 11.68
N ALA A 27 -6.60 -19.93 11.06
CA ALA A 27 -5.16 -19.85 11.06
C ALA A 27 -4.56 -20.50 9.80
N HIS A 28 -3.45 -19.94 9.33
CA HIS A 28 -2.66 -20.51 8.23
C HIS A 28 -1.20 -20.08 8.38
N PRO A 29 -0.20 -20.89 7.96
CA PRO A 29 1.21 -20.49 8.00
C PRO A 29 1.49 -19.15 7.29
N LEU A 30 0.75 -18.85 6.23
CA LEU A 30 0.88 -17.61 5.45
C LEU A 30 0.29 -16.37 6.15
N PHE A 31 -0.51 -16.52 7.22
CA PHE A 31 -1.08 -15.37 7.93
C PHE A 31 0.00 -14.48 8.52
N GLN A 32 1.14 -15.04 8.94
CA GLN A 32 2.25 -14.23 9.44
C GLN A 32 2.79 -13.29 8.35
N SER A 33 3.02 -13.82 7.15
CA SER A 33 3.50 -13.02 6.01
C SER A 33 2.51 -11.91 5.65
N VAL A 34 1.21 -12.23 5.62
CA VAL A 34 0.16 -11.23 5.41
C VAL A 34 0.15 -10.17 6.52
N ALA A 35 0.31 -10.58 7.78
CA ALA A 35 0.32 -9.68 8.94
C ALA A 35 1.49 -8.70 8.92
N GLU A 36 2.66 -9.12 8.45
CA GLU A 36 3.84 -8.26 8.29
C GLU A 36 3.62 -7.27 7.16
N LEU A 37 3.18 -7.74 5.98
CA LEU A 37 2.98 -6.89 4.80
C LEU A 37 1.82 -5.89 4.96
N ILE A 38 0.67 -6.30 5.50
CA ILE A 38 -0.52 -5.44 5.64
C ILE A 38 -0.33 -4.28 6.64
N LYS A 39 0.70 -4.35 7.49
CA LYS A 39 1.08 -3.24 8.38
C LYS A 39 1.86 -2.15 7.65
N GLU A 40 2.58 -2.53 6.60
CA GLU A 40 3.44 -1.65 5.83
C GLU A 40 2.74 -1.05 4.61
N VAL A 41 1.55 -1.56 4.26
CA VAL A 41 0.81 -1.09 3.09
C VAL A 41 -0.61 -0.64 3.40
N ASP A 42 -0.98 0.44 2.74
CA ASP A 42 -2.33 0.97 2.75
C ASP A 42 -3.16 0.28 1.65
N ILE A 43 -3.92 -0.73 2.06
CA ILE A 43 -4.81 -1.54 1.19
C ILE A 43 -6.24 -1.48 1.73
N THR A 44 -7.26 -1.45 0.87
CA THR A 44 -8.65 -1.38 1.35
C THR A 44 -9.19 -2.77 1.70
N PRO A 45 -10.20 -2.87 2.59
CA PRO A 45 -10.86 -4.16 2.87
C PRO A 45 -11.47 -4.81 1.62
N ALA A 46 -11.89 -4.01 0.63
CA ALA A 46 -12.43 -4.52 -0.63
C ALA A 46 -11.34 -5.20 -1.47
N ASP A 47 -10.16 -4.58 -1.59
CA ASP A 47 -9.02 -5.18 -2.31
C ASP A 47 -8.57 -6.49 -1.64
N VAL A 48 -8.55 -6.52 -0.30
CA VAL A 48 -8.23 -7.75 0.45
C VAL A 48 -9.28 -8.83 0.18
N ALA A 49 -10.57 -8.49 0.25
CA ALA A 49 -11.65 -9.43 -0.03
C ALA A 49 -11.59 -9.98 -1.46
N GLU A 50 -11.27 -9.14 -2.46
CA GLU A 50 -11.12 -9.56 -3.85
C GLU A 50 -10.05 -10.64 -4.03
N ASN A 51 -8.93 -10.53 -3.32
CA ASN A 51 -7.86 -11.53 -3.38
C ASN A 51 -8.20 -12.81 -2.61
N LEU A 52 -9.05 -12.73 -1.60
CA LEU A 52 -9.48 -13.88 -0.80
C LEU A 52 -10.66 -14.64 -1.39
N MET A 53 -11.38 -14.07 -2.36
CA MET A 53 -12.46 -14.75 -3.06
C MET A 53 -11.89 -15.73 -4.11
N PRO A 54 -12.16 -17.04 -4.00
CA PRO A 54 -11.73 -17.99 -5.02
C PRO A 54 -12.36 -17.66 -6.36
N LYS A 55 -11.55 -17.54 -7.42
CA LYS A 55 -12.01 -17.21 -8.79
C LYS A 55 -12.51 -18.44 -9.53
N SER A 56 -12.22 -19.64 -9.02
CA SER A 56 -12.73 -20.90 -9.55
C SER A 56 -12.83 -21.96 -8.46
N ALA A 57 -13.60 -23.01 -8.70
CA ALA A 57 -13.72 -24.15 -7.77
C ALA A 57 -12.42 -24.96 -7.57
N LYS A 58 -11.36 -24.64 -8.34
CA LYS A 58 -10.05 -25.28 -8.22
C LYS A 58 -9.05 -24.47 -7.39
N GLU A 59 -9.32 -23.18 -7.17
CA GLU A 59 -8.48 -22.36 -6.30
C GLU A 59 -8.85 -22.66 -4.85
N GLY A 60 -7.86 -23.09 -4.08
CA GLY A 60 -7.99 -23.32 -2.66
C GLY A 60 -7.63 -22.06 -1.85
N PRO A 61 -7.74 -22.19 -0.53
CA PRO A 61 -7.37 -21.12 0.39
C PRO A 61 -5.90 -20.70 0.29
N GLU A 62 -5.00 -21.63 -0.03
CA GLU A 62 -3.57 -21.36 -0.18
C GLU A 62 -3.31 -20.44 -1.38
N GLU A 63 -3.91 -20.73 -2.54
CA GLU A 63 -3.78 -19.89 -3.74
C GLU A 63 -4.33 -18.48 -3.50
N CYS A 64 -5.45 -18.36 -2.79
CA CYS A 64 -6.04 -17.06 -2.45
C CYS A 64 -5.11 -16.22 -1.55
N LEU A 65 -4.49 -16.85 -0.55
CA LEU A 65 -3.54 -16.19 0.33
C LEU A 65 -2.25 -15.78 -0.39
N LEU A 66 -1.74 -16.62 -1.29
CA LEU A 66 -0.57 -16.30 -2.11
C LEU A 66 -0.84 -15.11 -3.04
N ASN A 67 -2.03 -15.06 -3.65
CA ASN A 67 -2.45 -13.92 -4.47
C ASN A 67 -2.50 -12.62 -3.66
N LEU A 68 -3.02 -12.68 -2.42
CA LEU A 68 -3.02 -11.52 -1.53
C LEU A 68 -1.59 -11.08 -1.18
N ILE A 69 -0.69 -12.00 -0.86
CA ILE A 69 0.71 -11.69 -0.55
C ILE A 69 1.38 -10.96 -1.71
N HIS A 70 1.24 -11.48 -2.94
CA HIS A 70 1.78 -10.84 -4.13
C HIS A 70 1.26 -9.41 -4.30
N THR A 71 -0.06 -9.21 -4.13
CA THR A 71 -0.69 -7.88 -4.19
C THR A 71 -0.10 -6.93 -3.14
N LEU A 72 0.14 -7.40 -1.91
CA LEU A 72 0.72 -6.60 -0.83
C LEU A 72 2.19 -6.24 -1.10
N GLU A 73 2.98 -7.18 -1.62
CA GLU A 73 4.39 -6.95 -2.00
C GLU A 73 4.53 -5.90 -3.12
N GLU A 74 3.66 -5.96 -4.11
CA GLU A 74 3.60 -4.94 -5.15
C GLU A 74 3.19 -3.58 -4.58
N ALA A 75 2.19 -3.54 -3.68
CA ALA A 75 1.75 -2.30 -3.04
C ALA A 75 2.87 -1.66 -2.21
N LYS A 76 3.66 -2.48 -1.50
CA LYS A 76 4.85 -2.06 -0.75
C LYS A 76 5.89 -1.42 -1.66
N SER A 77 6.22 -2.09 -2.78
CA SER A 77 7.19 -1.58 -3.77
C SER A 77 6.76 -0.26 -4.40
N ARG A 78 5.45 -0.09 -4.66
CA ARG A 78 4.88 1.17 -5.19
C ARG A 78 4.99 2.33 -4.20
N GLN A 79 4.83 2.09 -2.89
CA GLN A 79 4.95 3.14 -1.88
C GLN A 79 6.40 3.58 -1.65
N ILE A 80 7.34 2.65 -1.63
CA ILE A 80 8.78 2.96 -1.47
C ILE A 80 9.28 3.85 -2.62
N THR A 81 8.82 3.57 -3.84
CA THR A 81 9.18 4.36 -5.02
C THR A 81 8.62 5.79 -4.96
N LYS A 82 7.41 5.97 -4.40
CA LYS A 82 6.79 7.29 -4.22
C LYS A 82 7.48 8.12 -3.12
N CYS A 83 7.76 7.54 -1.95
CA CYS A 83 8.44 8.25 -0.86
C CYS A 83 9.90 8.64 -1.16
N THR A 84 10.58 7.92 -2.07
CA THR A 84 11.97 8.25 -2.43
C THR A 84 12.07 9.48 -3.36
N GLN A 85 11.00 9.83 -4.08
CA GLN A 85 11.00 10.98 -4.99
C GLN A 85 10.75 12.31 -4.27
N GLU A 86 10.08 12.31 -3.10
CA GLU A 86 9.77 13.54 -2.35
C GLU A 86 10.94 14.13 -1.54
N LEU A 87 12.09 13.45 -1.45
CA LEU A 87 13.29 13.95 -0.74
C LEU A 87 14.29 14.73 -1.63
N LYS A 88 14.01 14.93 -2.94
CA LYS A 88 14.90 15.68 -3.85
C LYS A 88 14.45 17.09 -4.25
N ASP A 89 13.24 17.54 -3.87
CA ASP A 89 12.70 18.86 -4.26
C ASP A 89 12.70 19.91 -3.13
N LYS A 90 13.76 19.94 -2.30
CA LYS A 90 14.05 21.09 -1.43
C LYS A 90 15.52 21.49 -1.50
N GLU A 91 15.96 21.96 -2.66
CA GLU A 91 17.03 22.95 -2.71
C GLU A 91 16.39 24.32 -2.96
N PRO A 92 16.42 25.27 -2.00
CA PRO A 92 15.90 26.60 -2.22
C PRO A 92 16.83 27.35 -3.18
N ASN A 93 16.28 27.65 -4.35
CA ASN A 93 16.85 28.53 -5.34
C ASN A 93 17.08 29.92 -4.70
N HIS A 94 18.32 30.26 -4.34
CA HIS A 94 18.69 31.64 -4.01
C HIS A 94 19.25 32.31 -5.26
N ASP A 95 18.34 32.62 -6.18
CA ASP A 95 18.57 33.59 -7.22
C ASP A 95 18.34 34.99 -6.61
N THR A 96 19.43 35.67 -6.29
CA THR A 96 19.39 37.14 -6.16
C THR A 96 20.30 37.72 -7.25
N ALA A 97 19.75 37.81 -8.46
CA ALA A 97 20.33 38.59 -9.54
C ALA A 97 19.78 40.03 -9.49
N ALA A 98 20.68 41.01 -9.29
CA ALA A 98 20.56 42.38 -9.76
C ALA A 98 21.95 43.07 -9.74
N PRO A 99 22.24 44.03 -10.64
CA PRO A 99 23.41 43.93 -11.52
C PRO A 99 24.43 45.08 -11.41
N GLN A 100 25.65 44.79 -11.92
CA GLN A 100 26.59 45.64 -12.68
C GLN A 100 27.17 46.97 -12.10
N GLN A 101 28.51 46.95 -11.97
CA GLN A 101 29.57 47.90 -12.40
C GLN A 101 29.52 49.43 -12.11
N LYS A 102 30.52 49.84 -11.28
CA LYS A 102 31.39 51.06 -11.23
C LYS A 102 30.75 52.46 -11.05
N PRO A 103 31.44 53.51 -10.50
CA PRO A 103 32.88 53.84 -10.66
C PRO A 103 33.66 54.39 -9.41
N GLU A 104 34.96 54.65 -9.65
CA GLU A 104 35.94 55.55 -8.97
C GLU A 104 36.39 55.25 -7.53
N ILE A 105 37.66 55.40 -7.15
CA ILE A 105 38.70 56.39 -7.52
C ILE A 105 40.03 55.70 -7.87
#